data_AF-A0AAW0UYT4-F1
#
_entry.id   AF-A0AAW0UYT4-F1
#
_cell.length_a   1.000
_cell.length_b   1.000
_cell.length_c   1.000
_cell.angle_alpha   90.00
_cell.angle_beta   90.00
_cell.angle_gamma   90.00
#
_symmetry.space_group_name_H-M   'P 1'
#
loop_
_entity.id
_entity.type
_entity.pdbx_description
1 polymer ?
#
loop_
_entity_poly.entity_id
_entity_poly.type
_entity_poly.pdbx_seq_one_letter_code
_entity_poly.pdbx_strand_id
1 'polypeptide(L)'
;MSNCTVDEAMAPWVVAAVVNYSIVCVLGSVGNSCCVWCLLQCKRTKPAIKFQLICVFSVMATCSLITQPIVIFIYYNNTFCLYNISPVVSFSFSVMNSVLLQMERTSFAMVAVNRMVATCWPERHAQWSRLQVVVAVQVGIALYIIPCLAGPRGSHGVQAAP
;
A
#
# COMPACT_ATOMS: atom_id res chain seq x y z
N MET A 1 -17.57 28.69 10.38
CA MET A 1 -17.05 27.63 11.26
C MET A 1 -18.22 26.73 11.60
N SER A 2 -18.23 25.49 11.11
CA SER A 2 -19.21 24.48 11.47
C SER A 2 -18.99 24.08 12.93
N ASN A 3 -20.06 24.06 13.73
CA ASN A 3 -20.03 23.57 15.11
C ASN A 3 -19.66 22.08 15.09
N CYS A 4 -18.38 21.78 15.31
CA CYS A 4 -17.95 20.43 15.59
C CYS A 4 -17.84 20.25 17.11
N THR A 5 -18.42 19.17 17.62
CA THR A 5 -18.23 18.71 19.00
C THR A 5 -17.27 17.54 19.01
N VAL A 6 -16.23 17.61 19.83
CA VAL A 6 -15.28 16.51 20.04
C VAL A 6 -16.01 15.42 20.83
N ASP A 7 -16.00 14.19 20.33
CA ASP A 7 -16.55 13.05 21.05
C ASP A 7 -15.50 12.51 22.04
N GLU A 8 -15.67 12.84 23.32
CA GLU A 8 -14.73 12.47 24.39
C GLU A 8 -14.55 10.95 24.53
N ALA A 9 -15.55 10.16 24.10
CA ALA A 9 -15.46 8.70 24.12
C ALA A 9 -14.49 8.15 23.04
N MET A 10 -14.29 8.88 21.94
CA MET A 10 -13.41 8.47 20.83
C MET A 10 -11.95 8.88 21.02
N ALA A 11 -11.69 9.91 21.83
CA ALA A 11 -10.35 10.43 22.07
C ALA A 11 -9.29 9.37 22.44
N PRO A 12 -9.51 8.44 23.39
CA PRO A 12 -8.48 7.47 23.78
C PRO A 12 -8.14 6.48 22.64
N TRP A 13 -9.14 6.06 21.86
CA TRP A 13 -8.95 5.17 20.73
C TRP A 13 -8.16 5.83 19.60
N VAL A 14 -8.42 7.11 19.35
CA VAL A 14 -7.71 7.91 18.35
C VAL A 14 -6.25 8.07 18.75
N VAL A 15 -5.96 8.40 20.00
CA VAL A 15 -4.58 8.49 20.50
C VAL A 15 -3.86 7.14 20.37
N ALA A 16 -4.50 6.03 20.75
CA ALA A 16 -3.93 4.70 20.60
C ALA A 16 -3.64 4.36 19.12
N ALA A 17 -4.55 4.69 18.21
CA ALA A 17 -4.36 4.50 16.77
C ALA A 17 -3.19 5.33 16.25
N VAL A 18 -3.08 6.61 16.62
CA VAL A 18 -1.98 7.50 16.24
C VAL A 18 -0.63 6.94 16.71
N VAL A 19 -0.56 6.47 17.95
CA VAL A 19 0.66 5.84 18.49
C VAL A 19 1.02 4.60 17.68
N ASN A 20 0.06 3.72 17.42
CA ASN A 20 0.29 2.50 16.64
C ASN A 20 0.77 2.82 15.21
N TYR A 21 0.11 3.74 14.52
CA TYR A 21 0.51 4.14 13.17
C TYR A 21 1.88 4.83 13.15
N SER A 22 2.24 5.58 14.19
CA SER A 22 3.56 6.20 14.31
C SER A 22 4.65 5.14 14.46
N ILE A 23 4.41 4.11 15.29
CA ILE A 23 5.33 2.97 15.45
C ILE A 23 5.50 2.23 14.13
N VAL A 24 4.39 1.92 13.45
CA VAL A 24 4.41 1.24 12.14
C VAL A 24 5.13 2.09 11.08
N CYS A 25 4.94 3.41 11.09
CA CYS A 25 5.63 4.33 10.19
C CYS A 25 7.15 4.29 10.39
N VAL A 26 7.62 4.41 11.64
CA VAL A 26 9.06 4.42 11.95
C VAL A 26 9.69 3.05 11.72
N LEU A 27 9.14 1.99 12.31
CA LEU A 27 9.70 0.64 12.16
C LEU A 27 9.59 0.15 10.72
N GLY A 28 8.46 0.43 10.05
CA GLY A 28 8.23 0.07 8.67
C GLY A 28 9.20 0.79 7.72
N SER A 29 9.36 2.11 7.85
CA SER A 29 10.31 2.84 7.00
C SER A 29 11.75 2.36 7.19
N VAL A 30 12.24 2.31 8.43
CA VAL A 30 13.61 1.89 8.74
C VAL A 30 13.86 0.44 8.31
N GLY A 31 12.95 -0.47 8.65
CA GLY A 31 13.07 -1.89 8.31
C GLY A 31 13.08 -2.12 6.80
N ASN A 32 12.13 -1.52 6.07
CA ASN A 32 12.05 -1.70 4.62
C ASN A 32 13.24 -1.05 3.89
N SER A 33 13.67 0.14 4.31
CA SER A 33 14.86 0.79 3.75
C SER A 33 16.14 -0.02 4.00
N CYS A 34 16.29 -0.59 5.20
CA CYS A 34 17.40 -1.50 5.51
C CYS A 34 17.37 -2.75 4.62
N CYS A 35 16.20 -3.36 4.42
CA CYS A 35 16.03 -4.51 3.51
C CYS A 35 16.42 -4.17 2.07
N VAL A 36 15.98 -3.03 1.54
CA VAL A 36 16.37 -2.57 0.19
C VAL A 36 17.89 -2.39 0.11
N TRP A 37 18.48 -1.70 1.10
CA TRP A 37 19.93 -1.49 1.16
C TRP A 37 20.70 -2.82 1.17
N CYS A 38 20.31 -3.76 2.03
CA CYS A 38 20.89 -5.09 2.13
C CYS A 38 20.76 -5.87 0.81
N LEU A 39 19.61 -5.81 0.15
CA LEU A 39 19.39 -6.47 -1.14
C LEU A 39 20.28 -5.88 -2.23
N LEU A 40 20.43 -4.57 -2.28
CA LEU A 40 21.30 -3.88 -3.23
C LEU A 40 22.76 -4.33 -3.09
N GLN A 41 23.24 -4.52 -1.86
CA GLN A 41 24.62 -4.99 -1.59
C GLN A 41 24.80 -6.50 -1.81
N CYS A 42 23.74 -7.30 -1.75
CA CYS A 42 23.84 -8.74 -1.92
C CYS A 42 24.13 -9.13 -3.38
N LYS A 43 25.24 -9.84 -3.59
CA LYS A 43 25.66 -10.41 -4.90
C LYS A 43 25.14 -11.83 -5.15
N ARG A 44 24.69 -12.54 -4.11
CA ARG A 44 24.28 -13.95 -4.18
C ARG A 44 22.86 -14.14 -4.73
N THR A 45 22.02 -13.12 -4.62
CA THR A 45 20.61 -13.17 -5.03
C THR A 45 20.47 -13.02 -6.55
N LYS A 46 19.69 -13.90 -7.19
CA LYS A 46 19.36 -13.80 -8.62
C LYS A 46 18.70 -12.44 -8.92
N PRO A 47 19.02 -11.80 -10.06
CA PRO A 47 18.58 -10.43 -10.37
C PRO A 47 17.06 -10.27 -10.40
N ALA A 48 16.32 -11.26 -10.91
CA ALA A 48 14.86 -11.19 -10.96
C ALA A 48 14.20 -11.21 -9.58
N ILE A 49 14.67 -12.07 -8.67
CA ILE A 49 14.18 -12.12 -7.28
C ILE A 49 14.58 -10.84 -6.54
N LYS A 50 15.79 -10.33 -6.79
CA LYS A 50 16.27 -9.08 -6.22
C LYS A 50 15.38 -7.91 -6.63
N PHE A 51 15.05 -7.79 -7.91
CA PHE A 51 14.13 -6.76 -8.40
C PHE A 51 12.76 -6.87 -7.75
N GLN A 52 12.17 -8.07 -7.71
CA GLN A 52 10.85 -8.28 -7.11
C GLN A 52 10.81 -7.91 -5.63
N LEU A 53 11.81 -8.32 -4.85
CA LEU A 53 11.90 -7.97 -3.43
C LEU A 53 12.13 -6.47 -3.23
N ILE A 54 12.95 -5.82 -4.06
CA ILE A 54 13.13 -4.37 -4.03
C ILE A 54 11.80 -3.67 -4.30
N CYS A 55 11.02 -4.11 -5.29
CA CYS A 55 9.70 -3.55 -5.54
C CYS A 55 8.78 -3.69 -4.32
N VAL A 56 8.72 -4.87 -3.69
CA VAL A 56 7.92 -5.10 -2.46
C VAL A 56 8.35 -4.13 -1.36
N PHE A 57 9.64 -4.14 -0.98
CA PHE A 57 10.11 -3.33 0.13
C PHE A 57 10.01 -1.83 -0.15
N SER A 58 10.21 -1.38 -1.39
CA SER A 58 10.03 0.03 -1.77
C SER A 58 8.56 0.47 -1.68
N VAL A 59 7.61 -0.36 -2.11
CA VAL A 59 6.17 -0.06 -1.93
C VAL A 59 5.84 0.00 -0.44
N MET A 60 6.30 -0.95 0.36
CA MET A 60 6.07 -0.96 1.82
C MET A 60 6.69 0.25 2.53
N ALA A 61 7.89 0.66 2.13
CA ALA A 61 8.53 1.87 2.63
C ALA A 61 7.71 3.12 2.26
N THR A 62 7.19 3.18 1.04
CA THR A 62 6.36 4.28 0.56
C THR A 62 5.02 4.35 1.30
N CYS A 63 4.35 3.21 1.52
CA CYS A 63 3.14 3.13 2.36
C CYS A 63 3.42 3.65 3.77
N SER A 64 4.54 3.23 4.36
CA SER A 64 4.92 3.60 5.71
C SER A 64 5.26 5.09 5.83
N LEU A 65 5.97 5.67 4.85
CA LEU A 65 6.43 7.07 4.87
C LEU A 65 5.40 8.09 4.41
N ILE A 66 4.51 7.72 3.47
CA ILE A 66 3.58 8.66 2.85
C ILE A 66 2.18 8.42 3.39
N THR A 67 1.69 7.19 3.29
CA THR A 67 0.27 6.91 3.57
C THR A 67 -0.02 6.98 5.06
N GLN A 68 0.82 6.41 5.92
CA GLN A 68 0.57 6.39 7.37
C GLN A 68 0.53 7.80 8.00
N PRO A 69 1.48 8.71 7.72
CA PRO A 69 1.41 10.08 8.26
C PRO A 69 0.18 10.85 7.79
N ILE A 70 -0.23 10.66 6.54
CA ILE A 70 -1.41 11.33 5.99
C ILE A 70 -2.69 10.80 6.65
N VAL A 71 -2.79 9.49 6.87
CA VAL A 71 -3.89 8.88 7.60
C VAL A 71 -3.94 9.44 9.03
N ILE A 72 -2.82 9.47 9.75
CA ILE A 72 -2.72 10.09 11.08
C ILE A 72 -3.22 11.54 11.03
N PHE A 73 -2.74 12.33 10.06
CA PHE A 73 -3.12 13.73 9.91
C PHE A 73 -4.63 13.90 9.68
N ILE A 74 -5.23 13.12 8.77
CA ILE A 74 -6.66 13.20 8.48
C ILE A 74 -7.49 12.80 9.69
N TYR A 75 -7.17 11.68 10.34
CA TYR A 75 -7.89 11.20 11.52
C TYR A 75 -7.78 12.18 12.68
N TYR A 76 -6.58 12.66 12.97
CA TYR A 76 -6.35 13.59 14.08
C TYR A 76 -7.10 14.91 13.87
N ASN A 77 -7.02 15.51 12.67
CA ASN A 77 -7.72 16.77 12.39
C ASN A 77 -9.25 16.61 12.39
N ASN A 78 -9.78 15.48 11.92
CA ASN A 78 -11.22 15.22 11.93
C ASN A 78 -11.76 14.97 13.34
N THR A 79 -11.00 14.33 14.24
CA THR A 79 -11.43 14.08 15.62
C THR A 79 -11.38 15.35 16.46
N PHE A 80 -10.32 16.15 16.35
CA PHE A 80 -10.12 17.36 17.16
C PHE A 80 -10.61 18.64 16.49
N CYS A 81 -11.19 18.53 15.28
CA CYS A 81 -11.78 19.62 14.52
C CYS A 81 -10.90 20.86 14.36
N LEU A 82 -9.60 20.62 14.18
CA LEU A 82 -8.59 21.65 14.02
C LEU A 82 -8.66 22.30 12.63
N TYR A 83 -8.79 21.47 11.60
CA TYR A 83 -8.84 21.90 10.20
C TYR A 83 -9.88 21.11 9.42
N ASN A 84 -10.63 21.82 8.58
CA ASN A 84 -11.60 21.19 7.69
C ASN A 84 -10.88 20.74 6.41
N ILE A 85 -10.59 19.45 6.30
CA ILE A 85 -9.92 18.89 5.13
C ILE A 85 -10.93 18.75 4.00
N SER A 86 -10.58 19.25 2.81
CA SER A 86 -11.44 19.13 1.63
C SER A 86 -11.78 17.65 1.34
N PRO A 87 -13.04 17.31 1.06
CA PRO A 87 -13.44 15.93 0.78
C PRO A 87 -12.71 15.35 -0.45
N VAL A 88 -12.31 16.21 -1.39
CA VAL A 88 -11.52 15.81 -2.55
C VAL A 88 -10.15 15.26 -2.14
N VAL A 89 -9.49 15.92 -1.18
CA VAL A 89 -8.17 15.52 -0.68
C VAL A 89 -8.26 14.17 0.05
N SER A 90 -9.25 14.02 0.94
CA SER A 90 -9.51 12.75 1.62
C SER A 90 -9.82 11.61 0.65
N PHE A 91 -10.61 11.89 -0.40
CA PHE A 91 -10.91 10.92 -1.44
C PHE A 91 -9.67 10.51 -2.24
N SER A 92 -8.85 11.48 -2.69
CA SER A 92 -7.62 11.22 -3.42
C SER A 92 -6.65 10.34 -2.62
N PHE A 93 -6.49 10.62 -1.32
CA PHE A 93 -5.64 9.79 -0.46
C PHE A 93 -6.20 8.39 -0.22
N SER A 94 -7.52 8.25 -0.10
CA SER A 94 -8.17 6.94 -0.01
C SER A 94 -7.94 6.09 -1.26
N VAL A 95 -8.03 6.70 -2.45
CA VAL A 95 -7.71 6.04 -3.74
C VAL A 95 -6.24 5.65 -3.78
N MET A 96 -5.33 6.56 -3.43
CA MET A 96 -3.88 6.29 -3.40
C MET A 96 -3.53 5.13 -2.45
N ASN A 97 -4.09 5.14 -1.23
CA ASN A 97 -3.90 4.06 -0.26
C ASN A 97 -4.43 2.72 -0.80
N SER A 98 -5.60 2.73 -1.45
CA SER A 98 -6.19 1.54 -2.04
C SER A 98 -5.32 0.96 -3.16
N VAL A 99 -4.77 1.80 -4.04
CA VAL A 99 -3.82 1.38 -5.09
C VAL A 99 -2.59 0.75 -4.46
N LEU A 100 -1.98 1.42 -3.48
CA LEU A 100 -0.77 0.94 -2.81
C LEU A 100 -0.96 -0.41 -2.10
N LEU A 101 -2.07 -0.57 -1.36
CA LEU A 101 -2.42 -1.84 -0.71
C LEU A 101 -2.64 -2.97 -1.72
N GLN A 102 -3.24 -2.67 -2.88
CA GLN A 102 -3.39 -3.66 -3.95
C GLN A 102 -2.05 -4.03 -4.58
N MET A 103 -1.16 -3.06 -4.80
CA MET A 103 0.21 -3.31 -5.26
C MET A 103 0.99 -4.18 -4.28
N GLU A 104 0.84 -3.94 -2.97
CA GLU A 104 1.45 -4.74 -1.91
C GLU A 104 0.95 -6.20 -1.96
N ARG A 105 -0.38 -6.40 -1.92
CA ARG A 105 -0.99 -7.74 -1.92
C ARG A 105 -0.61 -8.55 -3.16
N THR A 106 -0.66 -7.91 -4.33
CA THR A 106 -0.28 -8.57 -5.58
C THR A 106 1.20 -8.88 -5.65
N SER A 107 2.06 -8.03 -5.09
CA SER A 107 3.49 -8.31 -5.02
C SER A 107 3.80 -9.50 -4.11
N PHE A 108 3.11 -9.63 -2.96
CA PHE A 108 3.23 -10.83 -2.11
C PHE A 108 2.70 -12.09 -2.80
N ALA A 109 1.55 -12.01 -3.47
CA ALA A 109 1.00 -13.12 -4.25
C ALA A 109 1.98 -13.58 -5.34
N MET A 110 2.62 -12.64 -6.04
CA MET A 110 3.64 -12.92 -7.04
C MET A 110 4.87 -13.60 -6.44
N VAL A 111 5.31 -13.20 -5.25
CA VAL A 111 6.43 -13.87 -4.57
C VAL A 111 6.04 -15.30 -4.21
N ALA A 112 4.83 -15.50 -3.70
CA ALA A 112 4.30 -16.83 -3.36
C ALA A 112 4.19 -17.74 -4.59
N VAL A 113 3.65 -17.23 -5.70
CA VAL A 113 3.57 -17.96 -6.98
C VAL A 113 4.97 -18.31 -7.49
N ASN A 114 5.93 -17.38 -7.46
CA ASN A 114 7.30 -17.66 -7.89
C ASN A 114 7.93 -18.77 -7.04
N ARG A 115 7.68 -18.78 -5.72
CA ARG A 115 8.16 -19.85 -4.83
C ARG A 115 7.46 -21.19 -5.10
N MET A 116 6.16 -21.17 -5.36
CA MET A 116 5.40 -22.37 -5.72
C MET A 116 5.93 -22.97 -7.04
N VAL A 117 6.14 -22.13 -8.07
CA VAL A 117 6.71 -22.58 -9.36
C VAL A 117 8.13 -23.10 -9.18
N ALA A 118 8.96 -22.46 -8.34
CA ALA A 118 10.31 -22.95 -8.04
C ALA A 118 10.32 -24.36 -7.44
N THR A 119 9.35 -24.68 -6.58
CA THR A 119 9.24 -25.98 -5.92
C THR A 119 8.59 -27.04 -6.81
N CYS A 120 7.48 -26.70 -7.48
CA CYS A 120 6.70 -27.67 -8.26
C CYS A 120 7.24 -27.90 -9.67
N TRP A 121 7.88 -26.90 -10.30
CA TRP A 121 8.40 -26.97 -11.66
C TRP A 121 9.75 -26.25 -11.82
N PRO A 122 10.84 -26.83 -11.29
CA PRO A 122 12.16 -26.19 -11.27
C PRO A 122 12.69 -25.83 -12.67
N GLU A 123 12.40 -26.66 -13.68
CA GLU A 123 12.78 -26.41 -15.08
C GLU A 123 12.08 -25.17 -15.66
N ARG A 124 10.76 -25.02 -15.40
CA ARG A 124 9.99 -23.85 -15.84
C ARG A 124 10.37 -22.59 -15.07
N HIS A 125 10.74 -22.74 -13.80
CA HIS A 125 11.20 -21.62 -12.99
C HIS A 125 12.48 -20.96 -13.55
N ALA A 126 13.36 -21.70 -14.22
CA ALA A 126 14.52 -21.12 -14.89
C ALA A 126 14.13 -20.14 -16.03
N GLN A 127 13.03 -20.42 -16.73
CA GLN A 127 12.50 -19.53 -17.78
C GLN A 127 11.72 -18.35 -17.19
N TRP A 128 10.89 -18.59 -16.18
CA TRP A 128 10.07 -17.56 -15.52
C TRP A 128 10.90 -16.58 -14.68
N SER A 129 12.04 -17.02 -14.15
CA SER A 129 12.96 -16.16 -13.38
C SER A 129 13.82 -15.24 -14.24
N ARG A 130 13.53 -15.12 -15.54
CA ARG A 130 14.15 -14.07 -16.38
C ARG A 130 13.60 -12.71 -15.97
N LEU A 131 14.51 -11.74 -15.80
CA LEU A 131 14.18 -10.38 -15.34
C LEU A 131 13.07 -9.73 -16.19
N GLN A 132 13.14 -9.90 -17.52
CA GLN A 132 12.15 -9.36 -18.45
C GLN A 132 10.73 -9.86 -18.16
N VAL A 133 10.57 -11.14 -17.84
CA VAL A 133 9.26 -11.75 -17.55
C VAL A 133 8.70 -11.18 -16.24
N VAL A 134 9.53 -11.14 -15.19
CA VAL A 134 9.11 -10.59 -13.89
C VAL A 134 8.71 -9.12 -14.01
N VAL A 135 9.49 -8.31 -14.72
CA VAL A 135 9.17 -6.90 -14.96
C VAL A 135 7.86 -6.77 -15.76
N ALA A 136 7.69 -7.54 -16.84
CA ALA A 136 6.49 -7.48 -17.65
C ALA A 136 5.22 -7.84 -16.86
N VAL A 137 5.28 -8.88 -16.02
CA VAL A 137 4.16 -9.26 -15.16
C VAL A 137 3.88 -8.19 -14.11
N GLN A 138 4.92 -7.64 -13.47
CA GLN A 138 4.77 -6.59 -12.46
C GLN A 138 4.11 -5.32 -13.05
N VAL A 139 4.55 -4.91 -14.24
CA VAL A 139 3.97 -3.76 -14.97
C VAL A 139 2.54 -4.08 -15.41
N GLY A 140 2.27 -5.28 -15.93
CA GLY A 140 0.93 -5.70 -16.34
C GLY A 140 -0.07 -5.67 -15.18
N ILE A 141 0.34 -6.15 -14.00
CA ILE A 141 -0.49 -6.09 -12.78
C ILE A 141 -0.73 -4.64 -12.36
N ALA A 142 0.30 -3.79 -12.33
CA ALA A 142 0.15 -2.38 -11.96
C ALA A 142 -0.82 -1.65 -12.90
N LEU A 143 -0.73 -1.91 -14.21
CA LEU A 143 -1.63 -1.35 -15.22
C LEU A 143 -3.06 -1.90 -15.14
N TYR A 144 -3.28 -3.10 -14.60
CA TYR A 144 -4.62 -3.65 -14.40
C TYR A 144 -5.32 -3.06 -13.16
N ILE A 145 -4.57 -2.82 -12.08
CA ILE A 145 -5.13 -2.30 -10.82
C ILE A 145 -5.67 -0.87 -10.99
N ILE A 146 -4.99 -0.01 -11.76
CA ILE A 146 -5.34 1.41 -11.90
C ILE A 146 -6.73 1.61 -12.56
N PRO A 147 -7.07 1.00 -13.71
CA PRO A 147 -8.39 1.11 -14.32
C PRO A 147 -9.50 0.45 -13.51
N CYS A 148 -9.24 -0.65 -12.81
CA CYS A 148 -10.25 -1.29 -11.96
C CYS A 148 -10.67 -0.44 -10.76
N LEU A 149 -9.78 0.45 -10.30
CA LEU A 149 -10.08 1.43 -9.24
C LEU A 149 -10.67 2.73 -9.80
N ALA A 150 -10.34 3.09 -11.05
CA ALA A 150 -10.87 4.27 -11.74
C ALA A 150 -12.17 3.99 -12.53
N GLY A 151 -12.59 2.72 -12.63
CA GLY A 151 -13.82 2.34 -13.30
C GLY A 151 -15.03 3.03 -12.66
N PRO A 152 -15.99 3.51 -13.45
CA PRO A 152 -17.15 4.21 -12.93
C PRO A 152 -17.88 3.28 -11.96
N ARG A 153 -17.89 3.63 -10.66
CA ARG A 153 -18.94 3.18 -9.76
C ARG A 153 -20.24 3.78 -10.28
N GLY A 154 -20.84 3.10 -11.25
CA GLY A 154 -22.17 3.39 -11.73
C GLY A 154 -23.12 3.38 -10.55
N SER A 155 -23.78 4.52 -10.36
CA SER A 155 -25.15 4.68 -9.87
C SER A 155 -25.87 3.38 -9.50
N HIS A 156 -25.67 2.89 -8.28
CA HIS A 156 -26.60 1.98 -7.64
C HIS A 156 -27.14 2.67 -6.38
N GLY A 157 -28.36 3.21 -6.50
CA GLY A 157 -29.24 3.40 -5.35
C GLY A 157 -29.54 4.83 -4.89
N VAL A 158 -29.99 5.74 -5.77
CA VAL A 158 -31.01 6.71 -5.34
C VAL A 158 -32.35 5.97 -5.43
N GLN A 159 -32.73 5.30 -4.35
CA GLN A 159 -34.11 4.85 -4.16
C GLN A 159 -34.87 6.08 -3.65
N ALA A 160 -35.67 6.69 -4.52
CA ALA A 160 -36.71 7.62 -4.10
C ALA A 160 -37.65 6.87 -3.15
N ALA A 161 -37.73 7.32 -1.90
CA ALA A 161 -38.81 6.93 -1.01
C ALA A 161 -40.04 7.77 -1.35
N PRO A 162 -41.25 7.18 -1.35
CA PRO A 162 -42.51 7.88 -1.61
C PRO A 162 -42.87 8.90 -0.52
#